data_AF-A0A327SX32-F1
#
_entry.id   AF-A0A327SX32-F1
#
_cell.length_a   1.000
_cell.length_b   1.000
_cell.length_c   1.000
_cell.angle_alpha   90.00
_cell.angle_beta   90.00
_cell.angle_gamma   90.00
#
_symmetry.space_group_name_H-M   'P 1'
#
loop_
_entity.id
_entity.type
_entity.pdbx_description
1 polymer ?
#
loop_
_entity_poly.entity_id
_entity_poly.type
_entity_poly.pdbx_seq_one_letter_code
_entity_poly.pdbx_strand_id
1 'polypeptide(L)'
;MSFGTYLYGDGDIEINAGRRTAKVEVVNTGDRAIQIGSHYHFFEVNSALRFDRDRTLGMHLNIPAGTSVRIEPGGTREVELCEYGGTGRLVGFSGLLNGSTVSSRARFEAFHRALELGFEGAAETPSEQPGDEPEPGGRPADKPADKPAGKSADKGTGKGSAKKKGAN
;
A
#
# COMPACT_ATOMS: atom_id res chain seq x y z
N MET A 1 -17.74 -19.91 29.51
CA MET A 1 -18.22 -18.91 28.52
C MET A 1 -17.12 -17.88 28.34
N SER A 2 -16.56 -17.77 27.14
CA SER A 2 -15.58 -16.72 26.85
C SER A 2 -16.34 -15.46 26.43
N PHE A 3 -16.36 -14.45 27.29
CA PHE A 3 -16.85 -13.14 26.95
C PHE A 3 -15.68 -12.29 26.43
N GLY A 4 -15.89 -11.58 25.32
CA GLY A 4 -14.86 -10.69 24.73
C GLY A 4 -13.94 -11.33 23.70
N THR A 5 -14.29 -12.50 23.14
CA THR A 5 -13.53 -13.09 22.03
C THR A 5 -13.97 -12.51 20.69
N TYR A 6 -13.00 -12.03 19.91
CA TYR A 6 -13.20 -11.71 18.50
C TYR A 6 -12.97 -12.96 17.66
N LEU A 7 -13.89 -13.21 16.72
CA LEU A 7 -13.74 -14.24 15.69
C LEU A 7 -13.39 -13.53 14.39
N TYR A 8 -12.21 -13.79 13.86
CA TYR A 8 -11.72 -13.23 12.61
C TYR A 8 -11.86 -14.26 11.48
N GLY A 9 -11.96 -13.78 10.24
CA GLY A 9 -11.78 -14.63 9.06
C GLY A 9 -10.30 -14.94 8.84
N ASP A 10 -10.03 -15.95 8.02
CA ASP A 10 -8.67 -16.26 7.56
C ASP A 10 -8.23 -15.33 6.44
N GLY A 11 -6.91 -15.12 6.33
CA GLY A 11 -6.28 -14.38 5.24
C GLY A 11 -5.89 -12.94 5.59
N ASP A 12 -5.15 -12.32 4.67
CA ASP A 12 -4.67 -10.95 4.82
C ASP A 12 -5.70 -9.94 4.29
N ILE A 13 -5.70 -8.75 4.89
CA ILE A 13 -6.50 -7.62 4.42
C ILE A 13 -5.59 -6.73 3.57
N GLU A 14 -5.88 -6.67 2.27
CA GLU A 14 -5.25 -5.71 1.37
C GLU A 14 -5.72 -4.29 1.73
N ILE A 15 -4.76 -3.39 1.98
CA ILE A 15 -5.03 -1.98 2.22
C ILE A 15 -4.73 -1.18 0.96
N ASN A 16 -5.39 -0.03 0.80
CA ASN A 16 -5.14 0.92 -0.30
C ASN A 16 -5.29 0.32 -1.72
N ALA A 17 -6.08 -0.76 -1.85
CA ALA A 17 -6.29 -1.48 -3.10
C ALA A 17 -6.74 -0.55 -4.24
N GLY A 18 -6.22 -0.81 -5.44
CA GLY A 18 -6.59 -0.11 -6.68
C GLY A 18 -6.06 1.33 -6.80
N ARG A 19 -5.19 1.77 -5.89
CA ARG A 19 -4.54 3.09 -5.97
C ARG A 19 -3.22 2.99 -6.71
N ARG A 20 -2.85 4.04 -7.46
CA ARG A 20 -1.49 4.15 -8.00
C ARG A 20 -0.50 4.22 -6.84
N THR A 21 0.58 3.46 -6.97
CA THR A 21 1.70 3.45 -6.03
C THR A 21 2.98 4.00 -6.65
N ALA A 22 3.93 4.37 -5.80
CA ALA A 22 5.26 4.78 -6.21
C ALA A 22 6.29 4.37 -5.15
N LYS A 23 7.44 3.86 -5.59
CA LYS A 23 8.59 3.61 -4.72
C LYS A 23 9.56 4.77 -4.80
N VAL A 24 9.96 5.27 -3.64
CA VAL A 24 10.79 6.46 -3.51
C VAL A 24 11.90 6.21 -2.49
N GLU A 25 13.15 6.41 -2.91
CA GLU A 25 14.28 6.46 -1.99
C GLU A 25 14.33 7.83 -1.30
N VAL A 26 14.39 7.81 0.02
CA VAL A 26 14.35 9.01 0.86
C VAL A 26 15.59 9.06 1.74
N VAL A 27 16.32 10.16 1.65
CA VAL A 27 17.54 10.41 2.44
C VAL A 27 17.26 11.50 3.46
N ASN A 28 17.56 11.25 4.73
CA ASN A 28 17.55 12.28 5.76
C ASN A 28 18.92 12.96 5.84
N THR A 29 19.01 14.19 5.34
CA THR A 29 20.25 15.00 5.36
C THR A 29 20.40 15.80 6.64
N GLY A 30 19.35 15.84 7.47
CA GLY A 30 19.34 16.52 8.75
C GLY A 30 20.10 15.80 9.85
N ASP A 31 20.25 16.49 10.97
CA ASP A 31 20.93 16.04 12.19
C ASP A 31 19.99 15.38 13.22
N ARG A 32 18.69 15.35 12.92
CA ARG A 32 17.63 14.81 13.79
C ARG A 32 16.82 13.76 13.06
N ALA A 33 16.33 12.79 13.81
CA ALA A 33 15.47 11.76 13.27
C ALA A 33 14.11 12.34 12.88
N ILE A 34 13.55 11.85 11.77
CA ILE A 34 12.27 12.29 11.22
C ILE A 34 11.32 11.10 11.15
N GLN A 35 10.09 11.29 11.63
CA GLN A 35 9.05 10.28 11.63
C GLN A 35 7.81 10.81 10.89
N ILE A 36 7.33 10.03 9.93
CA ILE A 36 6.31 10.44 8.95
C ILE A 36 5.11 9.51 9.13
N GLY A 37 3.94 10.08 9.41
CA GLY A 37 2.71 9.31 9.58
C GLY A 37 2.09 8.83 8.26
N SER A 38 1.31 7.75 8.34
CA SER A 38 0.65 7.09 7.20
C SER A 38 -0.10 8.02 6.24
N HIS A 39 -0.75 9.08 6.74
CA HIS A 39 -1.62 9.97 5.96
C HIS A 39 -1.09 11.40 5.88
N TYR A 40 0.22 11.60 6.09
CA TYR A 40 0.85 12.90 5.83
C TYR A 40 1.11 13.06 4.32
N HIS A 41 0.84 14.24 3.76
CA HIS A 41 1.07 14.48 2.33
C HIS A 41 2.57 14.45 2.04
N PHE A 42 3.01 13.41 1.33
CA PHE A 42 4.42 13.05 1.29
C PHE A 42 5.29 14.13 0.64
N PHE A 43 4.76 14.84 -0.37
CA PHE A 43 5.39 16.01 -0.97
C PHE A 43 5.75 17.11 0.05
N GLU A 44 5.02 17.22 1.15
CA GLU A 44 5.15 18.28 2.16
C GLU A 44 5.94 17.85 3.40
N VAL A 45 6.51 16.63 3.42
CA VAL A 45 7.32 16.21 4.57
C VAL A 45 8.55 17.09 4.72
N ASN A 46 9.13 17.06 5.93
CA ASN A 46 10.27 17.87 6.36
C ASN A 46 11.28 18.17 5.25
N SER A 47 11.70 19.43 5.16
CA SER A 47 12.59 19.95 4.12
C SER A 47 13.96 19.27 4.08
N ALA A 48 14.44 18.74 5.20
CA ALA A 48 15.69 17.97 5.29
C ALA A 48 15.60 16.53 4.77
N LEU A 49 14.43 16.12 4.25
CA LEU A 49 14.30 14.87 3.52
C LEU A 49 14.49 15.15 2.03
N ARG A 50 15.54 14.55 1.46
CA ARG A 50 15.84 14.60 0.04
C ARG A 50 15.29 13.38 -0.67
N PHE A 51 14.43 13.63 -1.66
CA PHE A 51 13.83 12.63 -2.54
C PHE A 51 13.22 13.36 -3.76
N ASP A 52 12.80 12.61 -4.78
CA ASP A 52 12.07 13.18 -5.91
C ASP A 52 10.67 13.63 -5.46
N ARG A 53 10.51 14.93 -5.16
CA ARG A 53 9.24 15.46 -4.64
C ARG A 53 8.16 15.43 -5.70
N ASP A 54 8.49 15.58 -6.98
CA ASP A 54 7.51 15.69 -8.05
C ASP A 54 6.63 14.44 -8.15
N ARG A 55 7.26 13.27 -8.05
CA ARG A 55 6.58 11.97 -8.06
C ARG A 55 5.64 11.74 -6.87
N THR A 56 5.73 12.55 -5.81
CA THR A 56 5.02 12.31 -4.53
C THR A 56 3.84 13.24 -4.28
N LEU A 57 3.59 14.19 -5.18
CA LEU A 57 2.47 15.11 -5.05
C LEU A 57 1.14 14.34 -5.10
N GLY A 58 0.31 14.55 -4.08
CA GLY A 58 -0.95 13.85 -3.92
C GLY A 58 -0.81 12.41 -3.41
N MET A 59 0.33 12.05 -2.82
CA MET A 59 0.56 10.71 -2.27
C MET A 59 0.84 10.73 -0.75
N HIS A 60 0.62 9.59 -0.11
CA HIS A 60 0.96 9.33 1.30
C HIS A 60 1.56 7.93 1.44
N LEU A 61 2.12 7.60 2.61
CA LEU A 61 2.76 6.29 2.84
C LEU A 61 1.75 5.15 2.66
N ASN A 62 2.10 4.14 1.86
CA ASN A 62 1.32 2.93 1.66
C ASN A 62 1.54 1.94 2.83
N ILE A 63 1.12 2.33 4.03
CA ILE A 63 1.28 1.58 5.27
C ILE A 63 -0.04 1.56 6.06
N PRO A 64 -0.21 0.66 7.05
CA PRO A 64 -1.42 0.63 7.86
C PRO A 64 -1.75 1.98 8.49
N ALA A 65 -3.03 2.35 8.49
CA ALA A 65 -3.48 3.62 9.03
C ALA A 65 -3.07 3.79 10.50
N GLY A 66 -2.62 4.99 10.86
CA GLY A 66 -2.12 5.32 12.20
C GLY A 66 -0.66 4.91 12.47
N THR A 67 0.01 4.22 11.55
CA THR A 67 1.43 3.89 11.66
C THR A 67 2.32 4.96 11.01
N SER A 68 3.64 4.76 11.08
CA SER A 68 4.64 5.74 10.59
C SER A 68 5.96 5.09 10.18
N VAL A 69 6.69 5.78 9.31
CA VAL A 69 8.08 5.46 8.96
C VAL A 69 9.02 6.42 9.66
N ARG A 70 10.09 5.89 10.25
CA ARG A 70 11.18 6.66 10.87
C ARG A 70 12.46 6.54 10.04
N ILE A 71 13.15 7.66 9.87
CA ILE A 71 14.44 7.77 9.19
C ILE A 71 15.41 8.50 10.13
N GLU A 72 16.50 7.82 10.50
CA GLU A 72 17.55 8.38 11.37
C GLU A 72 18.37 9.45 10.63
N PRO A 73 19.10 10.34 11.34
CA PRO A 73 20.03 11.29 10.74
C PRO A 73 21.03 10.59 9.79
N GLY A 74 21.22 11.11 8.59
CA GLY A 74 22.08 10.52 7.55
C GLY A 74 21.55 9.21 6.95
N GLY A 75 20.40 8.71 7.43
CA GLY A 75 19.81 7.46 6.99
C GLY A 75 19.15 7.57 5.61
N THR A 76 19.11 6.44 4.91
CA THR A 76 18.38 6.28 3.65
C THR A 76 17.36 5.16 3.78
N ARG A 77 16.17 5.35 3.20
CA ARG A 77 15.10 4.35 3.21
C ARG A 77 14.26 4.43 1.95
N GLU A 78 14.04 3.28 1.31
CA GLU A 78 12.99 3.14 0.30
C GLU A 78 11.63 3.05 0.99
N VAL A 79 10.67 3.86 0.52
CA VAL A 79 9.28 3.82 0.96
C VAL A 79 8.36 3.60 -0.23
N GLU A 80 7.24 2.95 0.03
CA GLU A 80 6.14 2.87 -0.93
C GLU A 80 5.05 3.88 -0.56
N LEU A 81 4.58 4.62 -1.56
CA LEU A 81 3.53 5.61 -1.46
C LEU A 81 2.31 5.14 -2.23
N CYS A 82 1.11 5.59 -1.84
CA CYS A 82 -0.11 5.46 -2.62
C CYS A 82 -0.81 6.82 -2.76
N GLU A 83 -1.57 6.99 -3.85
CA GLU A 83 -2.39 8.18 -4.07
C GLU A 83 -3.46 8.38 -2.99
N TYR A 84 -3.67 9.64 -2.60
CA TYR A 84 -4.87 10.02 -1.86
C TYR A 84 -6.15 9.71 -2.64
N GLY A 85 -7.21 9.36 -1.91
CA GLY A 85 -8.54 9.20 -2.48
C GLY A 85 -9.38 10.46 -2.36
N GLY A 86 -10.68 10.31 -2.58
CA GLY A 86 -11.63 11.42 -2.43
C GLY A 86 -11.44 12.48 -3.50
N THR A 87 -11.65 13.75 -3.14
CA THR A 87 -11.70 14.88 -4.08
C THR A 87 -10.32 15.39 -4.52
N GLY A 88 -9.23 14.83 -3.99
CA GLY A 88 -7.88 15.31 -4.25
C GLY A 88 -7.60 16.71 -3.69
N ARG A 89 -8.37 17.21 -2.72
CA ARG A 89 -8.12 18.49 -2.05
C ARG A 89 -7.34 18.27 -0.74
N LEU A 90 -6.13 18.81 -0.67
CA LEU A 90 -5.22 18.68 0.48
C LEU A 90 -4.94 20.06 1.09
N VAL A 91 -5.11 20.17 2.41
CA VAL A 91 -5.02 21.43 3.17
C VAL A 91 -4.29 21.19 4.49
N GLY A 92 -3.46 22.14 4.92
CA GLY A 92 -2.66 22.03 6.15
C GLY A 92 -1.22 21.61 5.84
N PHE A 93 -0.74 20.54 6.46
CA PHE A 93 0.64 20.01 6.31
C PHE A 93 1.70 21.10 6.48
N SER A 94 2.57 21.32 5.49
CA SER A 94 3.54 22.44 5.48
C SER A 94 3.01 23.66 4.73
N GLY A 95 1.76 23.63 4.30
CA GLY A 95 1.08 24.73 3.62
C GLY A 95 1.53 24.92 2.18
N LEU A 96 2.20 23.94 1.57
CA LEU A 96 2.73 24.05 0.22
C LEU A 96 1.59 23.99 -0.80
N LEU A 97 0.73 22.98 -0.73
CA LEU A 97 -0.34 22.79 -1.72
C LEU A 97 -1.60 23.60 -1.41
N ASN A 98 -2.22 23.40 -0.23
CA ASN A 98 -3.47 24.06 0.19
C ASN A 98 -4.54 24.15 -0.92
N GLY A 99 -4.71 23.07 -1.67
CA GLY A 99 -5.37 23.10 -2.97
C GLY A 99 -5.70 21.71 -3.51
N SER A 100 -6.11 21.68 -4.77
CA SER A 100 -6.43 20.43 -5.47
C SER A 100 -5.20 19.89 -6.20
N THR A 101 -4.96 18.58 -6.09
CA THR A 101 -3.86 17.87 -6.78
C THR A 101 -3.98 17.88 -8.31
N VAL A 102 -5.18 18.13 -8.84
CA VAL A 102 -5.42 18.24 -10.29
C VAL A 102 -5.40 19.68 -10.81
N SER A 103 -5.30 20.68 -9.92
CA SER A 103 -5.22 22.08 -10.34
C SER A 103 -3.78 22.44 -10.72
N SER A 104 -3.52 22.64 -12.02
CA SER A 104 -2.17 23.00 -12.51
C SER A 104 -1.59 24.22 -11.79
N ARG A 105 -2.43 25.22 -11.50
CA ARG A 105 -2.03 26.40 -10.72
C ARG A 105 -1.61 26.04 -9.29
N ALA A 106 -2.43 25.28 -8.57
CA ALA A 106 -2.10 24.90 -7.20
C ALA A 106 -0.83 24.05 -7.12
N ARG A 107 -0.65 23.12 -8.08
CA ARG A 107 0.59 22.33 -8.20
C ARG A 107 1.78 23.26 -8.40
N PHE A 108 1.72 24.15 -9.40
CA PHE A 108 2.80 25.10 -9.69
C PHE A 108 3.17 25.95 -8.47
N GLU A 109 2.19 26.53 -7.79
CA GLU A 109 2.41 27.30 -6.55
C GLU A 109 3.05 26.45 -5.44
N ALA A 110 2.69 25.17 -5.33
CA ALA A 110 3.26 24.27 -4.33
C ALA A 110 4.76 24.00 -4.57
N PHE A 111 5.17 23.76 -5.82
CA PHE A 111 6.58 23.59 -6.18
C PHE A 111 7.38 24.87 -5.97
N HIS A 112 6.83 26.02 -6.39
CA HIS A 112 7.47 27.31 -6.15
C HIS A 112 7.74 27.55 -4.66
N ARG A 113 6.74 27.31 -3.80
CA ARG A 113 6.92 27.43 -2.34
C ARG A 113 7.93 26.42 -1.80
N ALA A 114 7.91 25.18 -2.29
CA ALA A 114 8.87 24.15 -1.87
C ALA A 114 10.31 24.57 -2.15
N LEU A 115 10.57 25.14 -3.34
CA LEU A 115 11.87 25.68 -3.74
C LEU A 115 12.27 26.88 -2.86
N GLU A 116 11.38 27.86 -2.74
CA GLU A 116 11.63 29.09 -1.95
C GLU A 116 11.93 28.79 -0.49
N LEU A 117 11.27 27.78 0.08
CA LEU A 117 11.43 27.36 1.47
C LEU A 117 12.54 26.31 1.66
N GLY A 118 13.26 25.93 0.60
CA GLY A 118 14.41 25.03 0.68
C GLY A 118 14.07 23.56 1.00
N PHE A 119 12.92 23.06 0.50
CA PHE A 119 12.61 21.64 0.59
C PHE A 119 13.49 20.84 -0.37
N GLU A 120 14.36 19.98 0.15
CA GLU A 120 15.31 19.25 -0.66
C GLU A 120 14.62 18.33 -1.68
N GLY A 121 15.12 18.35 -2.91
CA GLY A 121 14.55 17.56 -4.02
C GLY A 121 13.32 18.18 -4.69
N ALA A 122 12.96 19.43 -4.37
CA ALA A 122 12.07 20.22 -5.20
C ALA A 122 12.78 20.62 -6.50
N ALA A 123 12.14 20.41 -7.65
CA ALA A 123 12.66 20.80 -8.97
C ALA A 123 12.09 22.17 -9.40
N GLU A 124 12.88 22.95 -10.15
CA GLU A 124 12.49 24.27 -10.68
C GLU A 124 11.28 24.23 -11.62
N THR A 125 11.01 23.09 -12.23
CA THR A 125 9.82 22.88 -13.07
C THR A 125 9.27 21.49 -12.80
N PRO A 126 7.97 21.34 -12.51
CA PRO A 126 7.34 20.02 -12.42
C PRO A 126 7.51 19.32 -13.78
N SER A 127 7.90 18.06 -13.78
CA SER A 127 7.97 17.31 -15.02
C SER A 127 6.54 17.17 -15.60
N GLU A 128 6.39 17.39 -16.91
CA GLU A 128 5.10 17.23 -17.61
C GLU A 128 4.64 15.77 -17.72
N GLN A 129 5.45 14.82 -17.23
CA GLN A 129 5.14 13.41 -17.32
C GLN A 129 4.30 13.00 -16.10
N PRO A 130 3.05 12.54 -16.30
CA PRO A 130 2.41 11.72 -15.28
C PRO A 130 3.35 10.54 -15.04
N GLY A 131 3.84 10.42 -13.80
CA GLY A 131 4.81 9.40 -13.43
C GLY A 131 4.40 8.03 -13.94
N ASP A 132 5.43 7.26 -14.35
CA ASP A 132 5.44 5.85 -14.77
C ASP A 132 4.07 5.16 -14.78
N GLU A 133 3.72 4.59 -15.94
CA GLU A 133 2.51 3.79 -16.13
C GLU A 133 2.22 2.94 -14.88
N PRO A 134 0.98 2.96 -14.36
CA PRO A 134 0.64 2.12 -13.24
C PRO A 134 0.93 0.68 -13.66
N GLU A 135 1.89 0.03 -13.00
CA GLU A 135 1.99 -1.43 -13.02
C GLU A 135 0.58 -1.93 -12.68
N PRO A 136 -0.11 -2.61 -13.62
CA PRO A 136 -1.51 -2.94 -13.43
C PRO A 136 -1.59 -3.84 -12.22
N GLY A 137 -2.18 -3.31 -11.14
CA GLY A 137 -2.52 -4.08 -9.95
C GLY A 137 -3.22 -5.34 -10.42
N GLY A 138 -2.57 -6.49 -10.18
CA GLY A 138 -2.97 -7.77 -10.71
C GLY A 138 -4.45 -7.97 -10.45
N ARG A 139 -5.22 -8.10 -11.53
CA ARG A 139 -6.64 -8.47 -11.45
C ARG A 139 -6.73 -9.73 -10.58
N PRO A 140 -7.55 -9.78 -9.52
CA PRO A 140 -7.79 -11.05 -8.86
C PRO A 140 -8.36 -12.01 -9.92
N ALA A 141 -7.62 -13.09 -10.20
CA ALA A 141 -8.12 -14.16 -11.02
C ALA A 141 -9.40 -14.69 -10.36
N ASP A 142 -10.51 -14.70 -11.09
CA ASP A 142 -11.72 -15.44 -10.72
C ASP A 142 -11.31 -16.88 -10.39
N LYS A 143 -11.32 -17.23 -9.09
CA LYS A 143 -11.24 -18.63 -8.68
C LYS A 143 -12.55 -19.30 -9.10
N PRO A 144 -12.52 -20.39 -9.88
CA PRO A 144 -13.73 -21.13 -10.16
C PRO A 144 -14.29 -21.73 -8.86
N ALA A 145 -15.61 -21.60 -8.70
CA ALA A 145 -16.37 -22.14 -7.59
C ALA A 145 -16.12 -23.65 -7.41
N ASP A 146 -15.77 -24.03 -6.19
CA ASP A 146 -15.62 -25.43 -5.79
C ASP A 146 -16.99 -26.14 -5.85
N LYS A 147 -17.06 -27.20 -6.66
CA LYS A 147 -18.23 -28.10 -6.74
C LYS A 147 -18.23 -29.01 -5.50
N PRO A 148 -19.38 -29.31 -4.87
CA PRO A 148 -19.40 -30.20 -3.72
C PRO A 148 -19.08 -31.65 -4.13
N ALA A 149 -18.19 -32.28 -3.36
CA ALA A 149 -17.76 -33.66 -3.54
C ALA A 149 -18.93 -34.65 -3.38
N GLY A 150 -19.11 -35.49 -4.41
CA GLY A 150 -20.04 -36.61 -4.40
C GLY A 150 -19.57 -37.74 -3.50
N LYS A 151 -20.52 -38.32 -2.77
CA LYS A 151 -20.41 -39.53 -1.94
C LYS A 151 -19.74 -40.69 -2.70
N SER A 152 -18.65 -41.23 -2.17
CA SER A 152 -18.18 -42.57 -2.55
C SER A 152 -18.82 -43.61 -1.65
N ALA A 153 -19.50 -44.56 -2.29
CA ALA A 153 -20.12 -45.72 -1.66
C ALA A 153 -19.06 -46.77 -1.32
N ASP A 154 -19.08 -47.20 -0.07
CA ASP A 154 -18.38 -48.37 0.46
C ASP A 154 -18.98 -49.66 -0.14
N LYS A 155 -18.14 -50.48 -0.78
CA LYS A 155 -18.46 -51.85 -1.20
C LYS A 155 -17.50 -52.81 -0.49
N GLY A 156 -17.81 -53.11 0.77
CA GLY A 156 -17.27 -54.27 1.47
C GLY A 156 -17.76 -55.57 0.80
N THR A 157 -16.82 -56.36 0.25
CA THR A 157 -17.07 -57.74 -0.18
C THR A 157 -16.58 -58.70 0.90
N GLY A 158 -17.50 -59.18 1.72
CA GLY A 158 -17.27 -60.28 2.66
C GLY A 158 -17.22 -61.62 1.92
N LYS A 159 -16.08 -62.31 2.00
CA LYS A 159 -15.92 -63.70 1.55
C LYS A 159 -16.60 -64.64 2.54
N GLY A 160 -17.54 -65.43 2.02
CA GLY A 160 -18.21 -66.51 2.72
C GLY A 160 -17.30 -67.69 3.04
N SER A 161 -17.53 -68.25 4.21
CA SER A 161 -16.99 -69.50 4.75
C SER A 161 -17.78 -70.70 4.23
N ALA A 162 -17.09 -71.72 3.73
CA ALA A 162 -17.65 -73.04 3.45
C ALA A 162 -16.73 -74.13 4.01
N LYS A 163 -17.30 -74.97 4.89
CA LYS A 163 -16.65 -76.05 5.62
C LYS A 163 -17.13 -77.39 5.06
N LYS A 164 -16.18 -78.29 4.79
CA LYS A 164 -16.23 -79.77 4.75
C LYS A 164 -17.31 -80.48 3.91
N LYS A 165 -16.85 -81.38 3.03
CA LYS A 165 -16.87 -82.83 3.27
C LYS A 165 -15.94 -83.54 2.29
N GLY A 166 -14.95 -84.24 2.84
CA GLY A 166 -14.18 -85.27 2.14
C GLY A 166 -14.81 -86.64 2.39
N ALA A 167 -14.78 -87.49 1.37
CA ALA A 167 -14.99 -88.92 1.44
C ALA A 167 -13.91 -89.56 0.55
N ASN A 168 -12.89 -90.12 1.19
CA ASN A 168 -12.35 -91.47 0.94
C ASN A 168 -11.45 -91.85 2.11
#